data_AF-E3W9Q9-F1
#
_entry.id   AF-E3W9Q9-F1
#
_cell.length_a   1.000
_cell.length_b   1.000
_cell.length_c   1.000
_cell.angle_alpha   90.00
_cell.angle_beta   90.00
_cell.angle_gamma   90.00
#
_symmetry.space_group_name_H-M   'P 1'
#
loop_
_entity.id
_entity.type
_entity.pdbx_description
1 polymer ?
#
loop_
_entity_poly.entity_id
_entity_poly.type
_entity_poly.pdbx_seq_one_letter_code
_entity_poly.pdbx_strand_id
1 'polypeptide(L)'
;MALAKIFSIFLLVALIATPAAIAQVVSIRISGVVLCSVNGNLDVINGLTPGVFSNATVQLRCGTGNVVSSAITNGSGVFSLVVDPRVNTLPLLLSNCRLVVATPLSTM
;
A
#
# COMPACT_ATOMS: atom_id res chain seq x y z
N MET A 1 31.89 51.65 -8.23
CA MET A 1 30.78 51.32 -7.28
C MET A 1 29.59 50.61 -7.94
N ALA A 2 29.28 50.84 -9.23
CA ALA A 2 28.14 50.19 -9.90
C ALA A 2 28.32 48.68 -10.17
N LEU A 3 29.52 48.23 -10.54
CA LEU A 3 29.82 46.83 -10.85
C LEU A 3 29.63 45.90 -9.64
N ALA A 4 30.08 46.33 -8.46
CA ALA A 4 29.92 45.57 -7.22
C ALA A 4 28.44 45.40 -6.84
N LYS A 5 27.61 46.44 -7.05
CA LYS A 5 26.16 46.36 -6.84
C LYS A 5 25.50 45.37 -7.79
N ILE A 6 25.89 45.37 -9.07
CA ILE A 6 25.36 44.43 -10.08
C ILE A 6 25.72 43.00 -9.70
N PHE A 7 26.96 42.75 -9.27
CA PHE A 7 27.40 41.44 -8.80
C PHE A 7 26.61 40.95 -7.58
N SER A 8 26.37 41.81 -6.59
CA SER A 8 25.55 41.47 -5.42
C SER A 8 24.11 41.09 -5.77
N ILE A 9 23.51 41.73 -6.79
CA ILE A 9 22.13 41.42 -7.22
C ILE A 9 22.06 40.03 -7.86
N PHE A 10 23.02 39.68 -8.73
CA PHE A 10 23.08 38.35 -9.34
C PHE A 10 23.28 37.24 -8.30
N LEU A 11 24.09 37.49 -7.27
CA LEU A 11 24.31 36.53 -6.19
C LEU A 11 23.03 36.26 -5.38
N LEU A 12 22.22 37.29 -5.12
CA LEU A 12 20.93 37.13 -4.43
C LEU A 12 19.94 36.30 -5.25
N VAL A 13 19.86 36.52 -6.57
CA VAL A 13 18.95 35.78 -7.47
C VAL A 13 19.34 34.31 -7.61
N ALA A 14 20.63 33.98 -7.55
CA ALA A 14 21.08 32.60 -7.58
C ALA A 14 20.68 31.81 -6.32
N LEU A 15 20.57 32.47 -5.16
CA LEU A 15 20.26 31.81 -3.89
C LEU A 15 18.79 31.38 -3.77
N ILE A 16 17.87 32.13 -4.38
CA ILE A 16 16.42 31.80 -4.38
C ILE A 16 16.02 30.75 -5.43
N ALA A 17 16.91 30.41 -6.36
CA ALA A 17 16.65 29.43 -7.41
C ALA A 17 17.00 27.99 -7.01
N THR A 18 17.33 27.72 -5.75
CA THR A 18 17.58 26.34 -5.29
C THR A 18 16.26 25.57 -5.33
N PRO A 19 16.15 24.47 -6.10
CA PRO A 19 14.98 23.61 -6.00
C PRO A 19 14.93 23.03 -4.59
N ALA A 20 13.89 23.37 -3.83
CA ALA A 20 13.57 22.65 -2.61
C ALA A 20 13.13 21.24 -3.03
N ALA A 21 13.95 20.23 -2.77
CA ALA A 21 13.56 18.84 -2.94
C ALA A 21 12.51 18.51 -1.88
N ILE A 22 11.23 18.69 -2.21
CA ILE A 22 10.13 18.21 -1.39
C ILE A 22 10.15 16.69 -1.52
N ALA A 23 10.61 15.99 -0.49
CA ALA A 23 10.51 14.54 -0.44
C ALA A 23 9.02 14.16 -0.36
N GLN A 24 8.40 13.89 -1.51
CA GLN A 24 7.07 13.30 -1.54
C GLN A 24 7.19 11.85 -1.08
N VAL A 25 6.75 11.57 0.15
CA VAL A 25 6.62 10.21 0.66
C VAL A 25 5.39 9.58 -0.01
N VAL A 26 5.58 9.09 -1.23
CA VAL A 26 4.56 8.30 -1.91
C VAL A 26 4.56 6.92 -1.27
N SER A 27 3.38 6.43 -0.91
CA SER A 27 3.19 5.08 -0.37
C SER A 27 1.98 4.46 -1.06
N ILE A 28 2.10 3.20 -1.48
CA ILE A 28 0.96 2.46 -2.01
C ILE A 28 0.29 1.74 -0.82
N ARG A 29 -1.03 1.89 -0.70
CA ARG A 29 -1.83 1.21 0.31
C ARG A 29 -2.84 0.31 -0.37
N ILE A 30 -2.85 -0.96 -0.01
CA ILE A 30 -3.78 -1.97 -0.49
C ILE A 30 -4.65 -2.40 0.68
N SER A 31 -5.95 -2.18 0.58
CA SER A 31 -6.91 -2.50 1.65
C SER A 31 -8.06 -3.33 1.10
N GLY A 32 -8.67 -4.12 1.97
CA GLY A 32 -9.83 -4.92 1.63
C GLY A 32 -10.42 -5.59 2.86
N VAL A 33 -11.43 -6.42 2.63
CA VAL A 33 -12.12 -7.20 3.66
C VAL A 33 -12.01 -8.67 3.32
N VAL A 34 -11.66 -9.49 4.31
CA VAL A 34 -11.74 -10.95 4.19
C VAL A 34 -13.03 -11.42 4.84
N LEU A 35 -13.88 -12.05 4.02
CA LEU A 35 -15.14 -12.62 4.46
C LEU A 35 -14.96 -14.11 4.74
N CYS A 36 -15.70 -14.61 5.72
CA CYS A 36 -15.87 -16.02 6.01
C CYS A 36 -17.14 -16.51 5.32
N SER A 37 -17.00 -17.51 4.46
CA SER A 37 -18.11 -18.19 3.81
C SER A 37 -18.20 -19.62 4.34
N VAL A 38 -19.40 -20.01 4.77
CA VAL A 38 -19.70 -21.41 5.08
C VAL A 38 -20.01 -22.12 3.76
N ASN A 39 -19.26 -23.19 3.44
CA ASN A 39 -19.43 -23.99 2.22
C ASN A 39 -19.29 -23.21 0.89
N GLY A 40 -18.55 -22.11 0.88
CA GLY A 40 -18.30 -21.32 -0.34
C GLY A 40 -19.50 -20.54 -0.86
N ASN A 41 -20.63 -20.55 -0.15
CA ASN A 41 -21.77 -19.70 -0.46
C ASN A 41 -21.64 -18.36 0.26
N LEU A 42 -21.51 -17.28 -0.50
CA LEU A 42 -21.59 -15.92 0.01
C LEU A 42 -23.01 -15.42 -0.29
N ASP A 43 -23.92 -15.59 0.66
CA ASP A 43 -25.30 -15.12 0.51
C ASP A 43 -25.42 -13.60 0.75
N VAL A 44 -24.67 -12.84 -0.02
CA VAL A 44 -24.74 -11.36 -0.03
C VAL A 44 -26.04 -10.90 -0.69
N ILE A 45 -26.60 -11.72 -1.59
CA ILE A 45 -27.78 -11.39 -2.41
C ILE A 45 -29.07 -11.44 -1.57
N ASN A 46 -29.20 -12.35 -0.60
CA ASN A 46 -30.37 -12.40 0.28
C ASN A 46 -30.24 -11.52 1.54
N GLY A 47 -29.23 -10.65 1.63
CA GLY A 47 -29.09 -9.70 2.73
C GLY A 47 -28.62 -10.30 4.06
N LEU A 48 -28.11 -11.54 4.07
CA LEU A 48 -27.38 -12.06 5.21
C LEU A 48 -26.00 -11.41 5.23
N THR A 49 -25.60 -10.83 6.37
CA THR A 49 -24.24 -10.33 6.55
C THR A 49 -23.29 -11.53 6.53
N PRO A 50 -22.40 -11.66 5.52
CA PRO A 50 -21.40 -12.72 5.53
C PRO A 50 -20.55 -12.59 6.78
N GLY A 51 -20.16 -13.71 7.38
CA GLY A 51 -19.20 -13.69 8.47
C GLY A 51 -17.92 -12.96 8.04
N VAL A 52 -17.22 -12.35 8.98
CA VAL A 52 -15.90 -11.75 8.72
C VAL A 52 -14.82 -12.70 9.19
N PHE A 53 -13.71 -12.78 8.47
CA PHE A 53 -12.56 -13.54 8.92
C PHE A 53 -11.61 -12.61 9.68
N SER A 54 -11.82 -12.49 10.99
CA SER A 54 -10.95 -11.72 11.89
C SER A 54 -9.66 -12.48 12.24
N ASN A 55 -8.61 -11.75 12.59
CA ASN A 55 -7.29 -12.30 12.93
C ASN A 55 -6.67 -13.19 11.83
N ALA A 56 -7.08 -12.96 10.58
CA ALA A 56 -6.56 -13.67 9.43
C ALA A 56 -5.25 -13.02 8.96
N THR A 57 -4.23 -13.83 8.68
CA THR A 57 -2.99 -13.36 8.07
C THR A 57 -3.20 -13.21 6.56
N VAL A 58 -3.08 -11.98 6.06
CA VAL A 58 -3.16 -11.64 4.64
C VAL A 58 -1.78 -11.23 4.16
N GLN A 59 -1.32 -11.82 3.07
CA GLN A 59 -0.02 -11.56 2.49
C GLN A 59 -0.16 -11.09 1.05
N LEU A 60 0.56 -10.03 0.71
CA LEU A 60 0.83 -9.67 -0.67
C LEU A 60 2.05 -10.45 -1.13
N ARG A 61 1.85 -11.39 -2.05
CA ARG A 61 2.92 -12.22 -2.60
C ARG A 61 3.16 -11.88 -4.07
N CYS A 62 4.42 -11.69 -4.44
CA CYS A 62 4.82 -11.35 -5.79
C CYS A 62 5.76 -12.39 -6.40
N GLY A 63 5.75 -12.52 -7.73
CA GLY A 63 6.60 -13.46 -8.48
C GLY A 63 6.38 -14.92 -8.05
N THR A 64 7.48 -15.63 -7.76
CA THR A 64 7.48 -17.05 -7.34
C THR A 64 6.92 -17.31 -5.93
N GLY A 65 6.35 -16.28 -5.28
CA GLY A 65 5.72 -16.41 -3.96
C GLY A 65 6.36 -15.58 -2.85
N ASN A 66 7.24 -14.63 -3.20
CA ASN A 66 7.91 -13.76 -2.24
C ASN A 66 6.89 -12.87 -1.52
N VAL A 67 6.92 -12.85 -0.19
CA VAL A 67 6.06 -11.99 0.63
C VAL A 67 6.64 -10.58 0.62
N VAL A 68 5.90 -9.62 0.08
CA VAL A 68 6.32 -8.21 -0.01
C VAL A 68 5.71 -7.39 1.11
N SER A 69 4.51 -7.75 1.56
CA SER A 69 3.84 -7.11 2.68
C SER A 69 2.86 -8.09 3.34
N SER A 70 2.62 -7.93 4.64
CA SER A 70 1.69 -8.77 5.41
C SER A 70 0.89 -7.92 6.37
N ALA A 71 -0.36 -8.30 6.60
CA ALA A 71 -1.26 -7.65 7.54
C ALA A 71 -2.13 -8.70 8.23
N ILE A 72 -2.63 -8.36 9.42
CA ILE A 72 -3.63 -9.17 10.14
C ILE A 72 -4.97 -8.43 10.02
N THR A 73 -6.03 -9.15 9.68
CA THR A 73 -7.37 -8.56 9.63
C THR A 73 -7.85 -8.19 11.04
N ASN A 74 -8.52 -7.05 11.15
CA ASN A 74 -9.12 -6.62 12.41
C ASN A 74 -10.44 -7.37 12.73
N GLY A 75 -11.14 -6.97 13.80
CA GLY A 75 -12.42 -7.55 14.20
C GLY A 75 -13.54 -7.46 13.15
N SER A 76 -13.40 -6.58 12.17
CA SER A 76 -14.33 -6.44 11.03
C SER A 76 -13.82 -7.12 9.75
N GLY A 77 -12.76 -7.94 9.83
CA GLY A 77 -12.16 -8.61 8.68
C GLY A 77 -11.34 -7.69 7.76
N VAL A 78 -11.14 -6.43 8.13
CA VAL A 78 -10.43 -5.44 7.29
C VAL A 78 -8.94 -5.62 7.44
N PHE A 79 -8.22 -5.67 6.32
CA PHE A 79 -6.75 -5.58 6.28
C PHE A 79 -6.31 -4.30 5.57
N SER A 80 -5.09 -3.86 5.87
CA SER A 80 -4.44 -2.80 5.11
C SER A 80 -2.94 -3.05 5.06
N LEU A 81 -2.42 -3.16 3.83
CA LEU A 81 -1.02 -3.42 3.51
C LEU A 81 -0.41 -2.12 3.00
N VAL A 82 0.81 -1.86 3.44
CA VAL A 82 1.63 -0.75 2.95
C VAL A 82 2.80 -1.32 2.15
N VAL A 83 3.06 -0.75 0.98
CA VAL A 83 4.13 -1.15 0.06
C VAL A 83 4.96 0.05 -0.34
N ASP A 84 6.28 -0.13 -0.40
CA ASP A 84 7.22 0.90 -0.84
C ASP A 84 7.19 1.02 -2.37
N PRO A 85 6.72 2.16 -2.92
CA PRO A 85 6.64 2.35 -4.36
C PRO A 85 7.99 2.52 -5.06
N ARG A 86 9.09 2.71 -4.32
CA ARG A 86 10.45 2.75 -4.90
C ARG A 86 10.86 1.39 -5.45
N VAL A 87 10.39 0.32 -4.82
CA VAL A 87 10.71 -1.07 -5.18
C VAL A 87 9.52 -1.72 -5.89
N ASN A 88 8.30 -1.43 -5.43
CA ASN A 88 7.08 -2.07 -5.90
C ASN A 88 6.18 -1.06 -6.61
N THR A 89 6.46 -0.81 -7.88
CA THR A 89 5.64 0.08 -8.71
C THR A 89 4.24 -0.50 -8.96
N LEU A 90 3.25 0.36 -9.20
CA LEU A 90 1.88 -0.07 -9.45
C LEU A 90 1.75 -1.08 -10.61
N PRO A 91 2.43 -0.90 -11.78
CA PRO A 91 2.40 -1.90 -12.85
C PRO A 91 2.96 -3.27 -12.44
N LEU A 92 4.03 -3.30 -11.63
CA LEU A 92 4.58 -4.57 -11.10
C LEU A 92 3.59 -5.25 -10.16
N LEU A 93 2.96 -4.48 -9.29
CA LEU A 93 1.94 -5.00 -8.37
C LEU A 93 0.76 -5.65 -9.11
N LEU A 94 0.29 -5.00 -10.19
CA LEU A 94 -0.86 -5.48 -10.97
C LEU A 94 -0.54 -6.72 -11.83
N SER A 95 0.70 -6.86 -12.29
CA SER A 95 1.09 -7.93 -13.23
C SER A 95 1.67 -9.17 -12.53
N ASN A 96 2.27 -9.01 -11.35
CA ASN A 96 3.09 -10.05 -10.74
C ASN A 96 2.74 -10.37 -9.29
N CYS A 97 1.73 -9.73 -8.70
CA CYS A 97 1.37 -9.95 -7.30
C CYS A 97 -0.05 -10.47 -7.13
N ARG A 98 -0.26 -11.21 -6.05
CA ARG A 98 -1.57 -11.70 -5.60
C ARG A 98 -1.69 -11.56 -4.09
N LEU A 99 -2.93 -11.36 -3.64
CA LEU A 99 -3.27 -11.45 -2.22
C LEU A 99 -3.53 -12.91 -1.86
N VAL A 100 -2.98 -13.36 -0.75
CA VAL A 100 -3.15 -14.71 -0.21
C VAL A 100 -3.57 -14.60 1.25
N VAL A 101 -4.68 -15.24 1.60
CA VAL A 101 -5.05 -15.46 3.01
C VAL A 101 -4.27 -16.70 3.47
N ALA A 102 -3.25 -16.49 4.30
CA ALA A 102 -2.31 -17.52 4.74
C ALA A 102 -2.70 -18.16 6.07
N THR A 103 -3.82 -17.75 6.68
CA THR A 103 -4.35 -18.39 7.89
C THR A 103 -4.71 -19.84 7.59
N PRO A 104 -4.22 -20.81 8.38
CA PRO A 104 -4.66 -22.19 8.28
C PRO A 104 -6.18 -22.28 8.45
N LEU A 105 -6.84 -23.11 7.63
CA LEU A 105 -8.23 -23.47 7.89
C LEU A 105 -8.28 -24.29 9.17
N SER A 106 -9.08 -23.86 10.15
CA SER A 106 -9.28 -24.64 11.36
C SER A 106 -10.04 -25.91 11.00
N THR A 107 -9.41 -27.06 11.19
CA THR A 107 -10.08 -28.37 11.16
C THR A 107 -10.79 -28.54 12.50
N MET A 108 -12.04 -28.09 12.58
CA MET A 108 -12.92 -28.56 13.66
C MET A 108 -13.50 -29.91 13.28
#